data_AF-A0A3S5ASG6-F1
#
_entry.id   AF-A0A3S5ASG6-F1
#
_cell.length_a   1.000
_cell.length_b   1.000
_cell.length_c   1.000
_cell.angle_alpha   90.00
_cell.angle_beta   90.00
_cell.angle_gamma   90.00
#
_symmetry.space_group_name_H-M   'P 1'
#
loop_
_entity.id
_entity.type
_entity.pdbx_description
1 polymer ?
#
loop_
_entity_poly.entity_id
_entity_poly.type
_entity_poly.pdbx_seq_one_letter_code
_entity_poly.pdbx_strand_id
1 'polypeptide(L)'
;MPTAKTDSMRGLAVFISDIRNCKSKDAEIKRINKELANIRSKFKGDKTLDGYQKKKYVCKLLFIFLLGHDIDFGYTEAVNLLCSNRYTEKQIGYLFISVLITENHSLMNLVITRLKDDLSSRNPVFVNLALQCIANIGSREMVENFQDEIPKLLTIDSIKQNAALCMLRLIRIAPDLIVYGEWTSRAIHLLNDQHLGVVTSAVSLIEALVKRNPEEYKGCVPMAVSRLSRVLYLLYFGYFHI
;
A
#
# COMPACT_ATOMS: atom_id res chain seq x y z
N MET A 1 17.26 -24.42 -9.25
CA MET A 1 16.71 -23.06 -9.03
C MET A 1 16.55 -22.37 -10.37
N PRO A 2 15.33 -22.10 -10.85
CA PRO A 2 15.16 -21.26 -12.02
C PRO A 2 15.43 -19.81 -11.59
N THR A 3 16.46 -19.21 -12.16
CA THR A 3 16.76 -17.79 -12.01
C THR A 3 15.58 -16.99 -12.54
N ALA A 4 14.96 -16.17 -11.68
CA ALA A 4 13.97 -15.21 -12.10
C ALA A 4 14.60 -14.32 -13.18
N LYS A 5 14.14 -14.45 -14.44
CA LYS A 5 14.47 -13.49 -15.50
C LYS A 5 14.14 -12.12 -14.92
N THR A 6 15.17 -11.31 -14.72
CA THR A 6 15.02 -9.97 -14.16
C THR A 6 13.96 -9.23 -14.97
N ASP A 7 12.91 -8.80 -14.27
CA ASP A 7 11.80 -7.97 -14.73
C ASP A 7 12.32 -6.55 -15.03
N SER A 8 13.45 -6.48 -15.76
CA SER A 8 14.28 -5.30 -15.95
C SER A 8 13.59 -4.40 -16.96
N MET A 9 12.99 -3.32 -16.46
CA MET A 9 12.53 -2.21 -17.27
C MET A 9 13.74 -1.48 -17.86
N ARG A 10 14.41 -2.06 -18.87
CA ARG A 10 15.63 -1.50 -19.48
C ARG A 10 15.48 -0.04 -19.86
N GLY A 11 14.32 0.36 -20.39
CA GLY A 11 14.05 1.75 -20.76
C GLY A 11 13.97 2.72 -19.57
N LEU A 12 13.63 2.26 -18.36
CA LEU A 12 13.71 3.04 -17.13
C LEU A 12 15.18 3.16 -16.67
N ALA A 13 15.92 2.05 -16.67
CA ALA A 13 17.33 2.05 -16.28
C ALA A 13 18.18 2.99 -17.15
N VAL A 14 17.95 2.99 -18.46
CA VAL A 14 18.61 3.92 -19.39
C VAL A 14 18.24 5.37 -19.06
N PHE A 15 16.97 5.67 -18.79
CA PHE A 15 16.55 7.03 -18.44
C PHE A 15 17.20 7.52 -17.14
N ILE A 16 17.25 6.68 -16.10
CA ILE A 16 17.92 7.02 -14.83
C ILE A 16 19.42 7.26 -15.08
N SER A 17 20.06 6.44 -15.91
CA SER A 17 21.45 6.64 -16.31
C SER A 17 21.66 7.98 -17.02
N ASP A 18 20.79 8.33 -17.97
CA ASP A 18 20.85 9.60 -18.69
C ASP A 18 20.76 10.81 -17.74
N ILE A 19 19.86 10.75 -16.74
CA ILE A 19 19.71 11.80 -15.72
C ILE A 19 20.99 11.90 -14.87
N ARG A 20 21.52 10.77 -14.40
CA ARG A 20 22.77 10.74 -13.60
C ARG A 20 23.98 11.28 -14.35
N ASN A 21 23.98 11.18 -15.69
CA ASN A 21 25.06 11.66 -16.55
C ASN A 21 24.92 13.14 -16.94
N CYS A 22 23.85 13.82 -16.52
CA CYS A 22 23.68 15.25 -16.76
C CYS A 22 24.71 16.06 -15.96
N LYS A 23 25.42 16.96 -16.65
CA LYS A 23 26.49 17.79 -16.04
C LYS A 23 25.98 19.10 -15.43
N SER A 24 24.70 19.43 -15.64
CA SER A 24 24.07 20.64 -15.12
C SER A 24 22.57 20.45 -14.93
N LYS A 25 21.97 21.29 -14.07
CA LYS A 25 20.52 21.33 -13.85
C LYS A 25 19.74 21.59 -15.15
N ASP A 26 20.25 22.46 -16.02
CA ASP A 26 19.60 22.74 -17.31
C ASP A 26 19.60 21.52 -18.24
N ALA A 27 20.67 20.73 -18.24
CA ALA A 27 20.74 19.50 -19.03
C ALA A 27 19.75 18.45 -18.51
N GLU A 28 19.63 18.33 -17.19
CA GLU A 28 18.66 17.47 -16.52
C GLU A 28 17.22 17.86 -16.88
N ILE A 29 16.86 19.14 -16.71
CA ILE A 29 15.52 19.67 -17.05
C ILE A 29 15.21 19.42 -18.54
N LYS A 30 16.16 19.67 -19.45
CA LYS A 30 15.98 19.39 -20.88
C LYS A 30 15.74 17.90 -21.14
N ARG A 31 16.48 17.00 -20.46
CA ARG A 31 16.33 15.55 -20.62
C ARG A 31 14.98 15.05 -20.07
N ILE A 32 14.52 15.60 -18.95
CA ILE A 32 13.22 15.31 -18.35
C ILE A 32 12.09 15.78 -19.25
N ASN A 33 12.12 17.02 -19.73
CA ASN A 33 11.11 17.57 -20.63
C ASN A 33 10.99 16.76 -21.94
N LYS A 34 12.12 16.31 -22.48
CA LYS A 34 12.13 15.41 -23.64
C LYS A 34 11.44 14.07 -23.34
N GLU A 35 11.67 13.50 -22.16
CA GLU A 35 11.01 12.25 -21.75
C GLU A 35 9.51 12.45 -21.50
N LEU A 36 9.11 13.53 -20.82
CA LEU A 36 7.71 13.88 -20.59
C LEU A 36 6.94 14.05 -21.90
N ALA A 37 7.53 14.77 -22.87
CA ALA A 37 6.94 14.93 -24.20
C ALA A 37 6.77 13.58 -24.91
N ASN A 38 7.80 12.71 -24.84
CA ASN A 38 7.73 11.36 -25.39
C ASN A 38 6.60 10.54 -24.73
N ILE A 39 6.54 10.48 -23.39
CA ILE A 39 5.50 9.73 -22.68
C ILE A 39 4.11 10.26 -23.04
N ARG A 40 3.93 11.59 -23.05
CA ARG A 40 2.65 12.22 -23.40
C ARG A 40 2.20 11.84 -24.82
N SER A 41 3.12 11.84 -25.79
CA SER A 41 2.81 11.39 -27.15
C SER A 41 2.44 9.90 -27.22
N LYS A 42 3.04 9.05 -26.38
CA LYS A 42 2.71 7.62 -26.32
C LYS A 42 1.36 7.35 -25.67
N PHE A 43 0.96 8.12 -24.67
CA PHE A 43 -0.36 7.99 -24.04
C PHE A 43 -1.49 8.52 -24.92
N LYS A 44 -1.23 9.56 -25.73
CA LYS A 44 -2.21 10.11 -26.68
C LYS A 44 -2.27 9.40 -28.03
N GLY A 45 -1.34 8.49 -28.32
CA GLY A 45 -1.27 7.84 -29.62
C GLY A 45 -2.42 6.86 -29.87
N ASP A 46 -2.80 6.68 -31.12
CA ASP A 46 -3.90 5.77 -31.52
C ASP A 46 -3.63 4.29 -31.20
N LYS A 47 -2.36 3.94 -30.97
CA LYS A 47 -1.97 2.57 -30.60
C LYS A 47 -2.16 2.34 -29.11
N THR A 48 -3.02 1.38 -28.78
CA THR A 48 -3.18 0.90 -27.41
C THR A 48 -1.85 0.35 -26.89
N LEU A 49 -1.35 0.96 -25.82
CA LEU A 49 -0.14 0.48 -25.15
C LEU A 49 -0.43 -0.83 -24.42
N ASP A 50 0.50 -1.78 -24.49
CA ASP A 50 0.44 -2.98 -23.67
C ASP A 50 0.70 -2.66 -22.18
N GLY A 51 0.42 -3.62 -21.29
CA GLY A 51 0.61 -3.46 -19.85
C GLY A 51 2.07 -3.18 -19.45
N TYR A 52 3.03 -3.77 -20.16
CA TYR A 52 4.45 -3.56 -19.88
C TYR A 52 4.90 -2.13 -20.22
N GLN A 53 4.48 -1.60 -21.36
CA GLN A 53 4.77 -0.24 -21.80
C GLN A 53 4.13 0.79 -20.87
N LYS A 54 2.85 0.59 -20.50
CA LYS A 54 2.18 1.43 -19.48
C LYS A 54 2.95 1.43 -18.17
N LYS A 55 3.25 0.24 -17.62
CA LYS A 55 4.04 0.06 -16.39
C LYS A 55 5.35 0.84 -16.46
N LYS A 56 6.11 0.68 -17.55
CA LYS A 56 7.40 1.34 -17.76
C LYS A 56 7.27 2.87 -17.77
N TYR A 57 6.28 3.42 -18.48
CA TYR A 57 6.10 4.87 -18.57
C TYR A 57 5.56 5.49 -17.27
N VAL A 58 4.60 4.84 -16.61
CA VAL A 58 4.12 5.26 -15.28
C VAL A 58 5.27 5.27 -14.26
N CYS A 59 6.15 4.27 -14.31
CA CYS A 59 7.33 4.24 -13.44
C CYS A 59 8.33 5.38 -13.74
N LYS A 60 8.50 5.78 -15.00
CA LYS A 60 9.30 6.97 -15.34
C LYS A 60 8.67 8.26 -14.81
N LEU A 61 7.35 8.41 -14.90
CA LEU A 61 6.64 9.57 -14.35
C LEU A 61 6.81 9.64 -12.83
N LEU A 62 6.65 8.52 -12.13
CA LEU A 62 6.92 8.44 -10.69
C LEU A 62 8.36 8.84 -10.36
N PHE A 63 9.35 8.36 -11.13
CA PHE A 63 10.74 8.75 -10.91
C PHE A 63 10.96 10.26 -11.10
N ILE A 64 10.36 10.87 -12.13
CA ILE A 64 10.43 12.31 -12.38
C ILE A 64 9.79 13.09 -11.23
N PHE A 65 8.65 12.63 -10.71
CA PHE A 65 8.02 13.20 -9.52
C PHE A 65 8.94 13.17 -8.29
N LEU A 66 9.61 12.04 -8.05
CA LEU A 66 10.55 11.88 -6.94
C LEU A 66 11.81 12.75 -7.07
N LEU A 67 12.15 13.20 -8.28
CA LEU A 67 13.21 14.21 -8.49
C LEU A 67 12.74 15.65 -8.14
N GLY A 68 11.45 15.85 -7.85
CA GLY A 68 10.88 17.14 -7.50
C GLY A 68 10.24 17.89 -8.68
N HIS A 69 9.92 17.20 -9.78
CA HIS A 69 9.23 17.78 -10.92
C HIS A 69 7.76 17.41 -10.92
N ASP A 70 6.89 18.41 -11.14
CA ASP A 70 5.44 18.19 -11.15
C ASP A 70 4.99 17.29 -12.31
N ILE A 71 3.98 16.46 -12.04
CA ILE A 71 3.36 15.55 -13.00
C ILE A 71 1.85 15.85 -13.10
N ASP A 72 1.41 16.29 -14.27
CA ASP A 72 0.04 16.69 -14.58
C ASP A 72 -0.75 15.62 -15.39
N PHE A 73 -0.14 14.48 -15.70
CA PHE A 73 -0.75 13.42 -16.52
C PHE A 73 -0.24 12.02 -16.14
N GLY A 74 -0.86 10.98 -16.71
CA GLY A 74 -0.51 9.58 -16.45
C GLY A 74 -1.36 8.89 -15.37
N TYR A 75 -2.24 9.64 -14.70
CA TYR A 75 -3.16 9.13 -13.68
C TYR A 75 -4.12 8.08 -14.25
N THR A 76 -4.68 8.31 -15.43
CA THR A 76 -5.58 7.36 -16.10
C THR A 76 -4.86 6.06 -16.44
N GLU A 77 -3.63 6.13 -16.93
CA GLU A 77 -2.80 4.97 -17.22
C GLU A 77 -2.42 4.20 -15.94
N ALA A 78 -2.12 4.90 -14.85
CA ALA A 78 -1.89 4.29 -13.55
C ALA A 78 -3.14 3.54 -13.06
N VAL A 79 -4.32 4.16 -13.12
CA VAL A 79 -5.59 3.51 -12.76
C VAL A 79 -5.90 2.32 -13.67
N ASN A 80 -5.57 2.38 -14.96
CA ASN A 80 -5.70 1.22 -15.86
C ASN A 80 -4.79 0.05 -15.45
N LEU A 81 -3.62 0.32 -14.86
CA LEU A 81 -2.74 -0.74 -14.35
C LEU A 81 -3.35 -1.46 -13.14
N LEU A 82 -4.25 -0.82 -12.37
CA LEU A 82 -4.97 -1.47 -11.28
C LEU A 82 -5.93 -2.55 -11.81
N CYS A 83 -6.36 -2.48 -13.07
CA CYS A 83 -7.19 -3.54 -13.68
C CYS A 83 -6.39 -4.76 -14.15
N SER A 84 -5.05 -4.70 -14.16
CA SER A 84 -4.22 -5.78 -14.68
C SER A 84 -4.23 -7.01 -13.78
N ASN A 85 -4.23 -8.21 -14.34
CA ASN A 85 -4.03 -9.44 -13.56
C ASN A 85 -2.55 -9.74 -13.25
N ARG A 86 -1.62 -8.88 -13.67
CA ARG A 86 -0.19 -9.03 -13.42
C ARG A 86 0.23 -8.21 -12.21
N TYR A 87 0.83 -8.87 -11.24
CA TYR A 87 1.32 -8.25 -10.01
C TYR A 87 2.19 -7.01 -10.28
N THR A 88 3.20 -7.12 -11.14
CA THR A 88 4.14 -6.00 -11.37
C THR A 88 3.50 -4.80 -12.06
N GLU A 89 2.40 -5.01 -12.79
CA GLU A 89 1.62 -3.92 -13.39
C GLU A 89 0.77 -3.23 -12.30
N LYS A 90 -0.04 -4.00 -11.55
CA LYS A 90 -0.82 -3.48 -10.42
C LYS A 90 0.05 -2.75 -9.38
N GLN A 91 1.18 -3.34 -9.01
CA GLN A 91 2.10 -2.78 -8.00
C GLN A 91 2.55 -1.37 -8.37
N ILE A 92 2.94 -1.15 -9.64
CA ILE A 92 3.35 0.18 -10.11
C ILE A 92 2.18 1.16 -10.16
N GLY A 93 1.00 0.71 -10.57
CA GLY A 93 -0.21 1.54 -10.54
C GLY A 93 -0.57 1.98 -9.11
N TYR A 94 -0.59 1.04 -8.16
CA TYR A 94 -0.88 1.33 -6.75
C TYR A 94 0.17 2.23 -6.12
N LEU A 95 1.45 2.04 -6.44
CA LEU A 95 2.52 2.91 -5.96
C LEU A 95 2.36 4.34 -6.49
N PHE A 96 2.09 4.49 -7.79
CA PHE A 96 1.88 5.80 -8.39
C PHE A 96 0.71 6.54 -7.73
N ILE A 97 -0.42 5.86 -7.55
CA ILE A 97 -1.63 6.43 -6.94
C ILE A 97 -1.37 6.77 -5.46
N SER A 98 -0.71 5.90 -4.71
CA SER A 98 -0.38 6.15 -3.29
C SER A 98 0.51 7.38 -3.09
N VAL A 99 1.30 7.75 -4.10
CA VAL A 99 2.27 8.86 -4.01
C VAL A 99 1.73 10.16 -4.62
N LEU A 100 1.01 10.10 -5.74
CA LEU A 100 0.64 11.29 -6.51
C LEU A 100 -0.84 11.67 -6.41
N ILE A 101 -1.76 10.76 -6.09
CA ILE A 101 -3.18 11.11 -6.01
C ILE A 101 -3.45 11.87 -4.71
N THR A 102 -4.12 13.01 -4.86
CA THR A 102 -4.65 13.82 -3.77
C THR A 102 -6.11 13.43 -3.49
N GLU A 103 -6.61 13.76 -2.29
CA GLU A 103 -7.96 13.38 -1.85
C GLU A 103 -9.07 13.83 -2.80
N ASN A 104 -8.90 14.97 -3.47
CA ASN A 104 -9.90 15.56 -4.37
C ASN A 104 -9.67 15.25 -5.86
N HIS A 105 -8.88 14.22 -6.18
CA HIS A 105 -8.58 13.88 -7.57
C HIS A 105 -9.83 13.32 -8.28
N SER A 106 -10.08 13.74 -9.52
CA SER A 106 -11.28 13.36 -10.30
C SER A 106 -11.46 11.84 -10.51
N LEU A 107 -10.37 11.07 -10.40
CA LEU A 107 -10.36 9.61 -10.53
C LEU A 107 -10.56 8.87 -9.20
N MET A 108 -10.73 9.55 -8.06
CA MET A 108 -10.79 8.90 -6.74
C MET A 108 -11.88 7.83 -6.65
N ASN A 109 -13.09 8.13 -7.14
CA ASN A 109 -14.20 7.16 -7.22
C ASN A 109 -13.83 5.88 -8.00
N LEU A 110 -13.06 6.02 -9.07
CA LEU A 110 -12.60 4.87 -9.85
C LEU A 110 -11.56 4.07 -9.06
N VAL A 111 -10.63 4.75 -8.38
CA VAL A 111 -9.64 4.11 -7.48
C VAL A 111 -10.34 3.31 -6.39
N ILE A 112 -11.33 3.90 -5.70
CA ILE A 112 -12.11 3.25 -4.65
C ILE A 112 -12.80 2.00 -5.21
N THR A 113 -13.41 2.10 -6.39
CA THR A 113 -14.02 0.93 -7.04
C THR A 113 -12.99 -0.18 -7.29
N ARG A 114 -11.79 0.17 -7.80
CA ARG A 114 -10.73 -0.82 -8.06
C ARG A 114 -10.20 -1.45 -6.76
N LEU A 115 -10.11 -0.67 -5.68
CA LEU A 115 -9.72 -1.16 -4.36
C LEU A 115 -10.73 -2.18 -3.83
N LYS A 116 -12.04 -1.91 -3.94
CA LYS A 116 -13.11 -2.87 -3.55
C LYS A 116 -13.00 -4.18 -4.32
N ASP A 117 -12.76 -4.11 -5.63
CA ASP A 117 -12.57 -5.30 -6.47
C ASP A 117 -11.38 -6.15 -5.98
N ASP A 118 -10.25 -5.50 -5.64
CA ASP A 118 -9.06 -6.20 -5.16
C ASP A 118 -9.16 -6.68 -3.72
N LEU A 119 -9.87 -5.99 -2.82
CA LEU A 119 -10.17 -6.48 -1.47
C LEU A 119 -11.06 -7.73 -1.50
N SER A 120 -11.94 -7.82 -2.50
CA SER A 120 -12.80 -8.99 -2.74
C SER A 120 -12.08 -10.13 -3.48
N SER A 121 -10.82 -9.92 -3.88
CA SER A 121 -10.05 -10.92 -4.61
C SER A 121 -9.65 -12.09 -3.72
N ARG A 122 -9.61 -13.30 -4.31
CA ARG A 122 -9.03 -14.47 -3.65
C ARG A 122 -7.49 -14.43 -3.60
N ASN A 123 -6.86 -13.50 -4.31
CA ASN A 123 -5.41 -13.36 -4.33
C ASN A 123 -4.95 -12.46 -3.16
N PRO A 124 -4.31 -13.02 -2.11
CA PRO A 124 -3.90 -12.23 -0.94
C PRO A 124 -2.86 -11.15 -1.30
N VAL A 125 -2.10 -11.31 -2.38
CA VAL A 125 -1.15 -10.29 -2.84
C VAL A 125 -1.89 -9.04 -3.32
N PHE A 126 -3.02 -9.20 -4.01
CA PHE A 126 -3.81 -8.06 -4.49
C PHE A 126 -4.55 -7.37 -3.35
N VAL A 127 -5.11 -8.15 -2.42
CA VAL A 127 -5.72 -7.60 -1.21
C VAL A 127 -4.70 -6.78 -0.41
N ASN A 128 -3.47 -7.27 -0.26
CA ASN A 128 -2.41 -6.56 0.45
C ASN A 128 -1.99 -5.25 -0.26
N LEU A 129 -1.90 -5.24 -1.59
CA LEU A 129 -1.64 -4.00 -2.35
C LEU A 129 -2.76 -2.96 -2.13
N ALA A 130 -4.02 -3.41 -2.15
CA ALA A 130 -5.16 -2.54 -1.89
C ALA A 130 -5.14 -1.98 -0.46
N LEU A 131 -4.91 -2.82 0.55
CA LEU A 131 -4.80 -2.39 1.96
C LEU A 131 -3.69 -1.35 2.17
N GLN A 132 -2.52 -1.56 1.56
CA GLN A 132 -1.41 -0.61 1.63
C GLN A 132 -1.76 0.72 0.96
N CYS A 133 -2.43 0.67 -0.20
CA CYS A 133 -2.90 1.87 -0.90
C CYS A 133 -3.90 2.67 -0.04
N ILE A 134 -4.88 1.99 0.55
CA ILE A 134 -5.88 2.61 1.44
C ILE A 134 -5.19 3.29 2.63
N ALA A 135 -4.24 2.61 3.27
CA ALA A 135 -3.49 3.16 4.40
C ALA A 135 -2.63 4.37 4.00
N ASN A 136 -1.99 4.32 2.82
CA ASN A 136 -1.11 5.38 2.34
C ASN A 136 -1.90 6.64 1.93
N ILE A 137 -3.01 6.49 1.21
CA ILE A 137 -3.88 7.63 0.85
C ILE A 137 -4.50 8.19 2.13
N GLY A 138 -5.15 7.34 2.92
CA GLY A 138 -5.61 7.69 4.25
C GLY A 138 -6.49 8.93 4.32
N SER A 139 -7.51 9.03 3.45
CA SER A 139 -8.48 10.13 3.44
C SER A 139 -9.77 9.77 4.20
N ARG A 140 -10.60 10.78 4.51
CA ARG A 140 -11.91 10.55 5.11
C ARG A 140 -12.82 9.69 4.21
N GLU A 141 -12.77 9.90 2.90
CA GLU A 141 -13.52 9.11 1.91
C GLU A 141 -13.11 7.63 1.92
N MET A 142 -11.83 7.33 2.16
CA MET A 142 -11.36 5.96 2.34
C MET A 142 -11.96 5.33 3.60
N VAL A 143 -12.07 6.08 4.70
CA VAL A 143 -12.69 5.58 5.93
C VAL A 143 -14.16 5.24 5.69
N GLU A 144 -14.91 6.15 5.07
CA GLU A 144 -16.33 5.98 4.75
C GLU A 144 -16.59 4.74 3.88
N ASN A 145 -15.69 4.45 2.94
CA ASN A 145 -15.85 3.33 2.01
C ASN A 145 -15.39 1.97 2.56
N PHE A 146 -14.41 1.94 3.48
CA PHE A 146 -13.70 0.70 3.85
C PHE A 146 -13.81 0.31 5.33
N GLN A 147 -14.38 1.15 6.19
CA GLN A 147 -14.43 0.86 7.64
C GLN A 147 -15.10 -0.48 7.99
N ASP A 148 -16.07 -0.94 7.19
CA ASP A 148 -16.81 -2.18 7.44
C ASP A 148 -16.16 -3.41 6.78
N GLU A 149 -15.32 -3.20 5.77
CA GLU A 149 -14.67 -4.29 5.04
C GLU A 149 -13.36 -4.72 5.69
N ILE A 150 -12.51 -3.77 6.08
CA ILE A 150 -11.18 -4.08 6.62
C ILE A 150 -11.21 -4.97 7.86
N PRO A 151 -12.12 -4.78 8.85
CA PRO A 151 -12.17 -5.65 10.02
C PRO A 151 -12.51 -7.11 9.70
N LYS A 152 -13.13 -7.40 8.55
CA LYS A 152 -13.41 -8.77 8.09
C LYS A 152 -12.12 -9.48 7.65
N LEU A 153 -11.10 -8.73 7.22
CA LEU A 153 -9.83 -9.26 6.72
C LEU A 153 -8.83 -9.61 7.83
N LEU A 154 -9.12 -9.23 9.09
CA LEU A 154 -8.28 -9.54 10.26
C LEU A 154 -8.16 -11.04 10.55
N THR A 155 -9.03 -11.87 9.98
CA THR A 155 -9.05 -13.33 10.17
C THR A 155 -8.24 -14.09 9.12
N ILE A 156 -7.67 -13.42 8.11
CA ILE A 156 -6.95 -14.07 7.01
C ILE A 156 -5.45 -14.01 7.28
N ASP A 157 -4.80 -15.17 7.38
CA ASP A 157 -3.43 -15.27 7.89
C ASP A 157 -2.38 -14.46 7.10
N SER A 158 -2.49 -14.41 5.78
CA SER A 158 -1.56 -13.69 4.92
C SER A 158 -1.83 -12.18 4.81
N ILE A 159 -2.89 -11.70 5.45
CA ILE A 159 -3.44 -10.34 5.25
C ILE A 159 -3.56 -9.59 6.58
N LYS A 160 -3.79 -10.29 7.69
CA LYS A 160 -4.05 -9.74 9.03
C LYS A 160 -3.07 -8.65 9.49
N GLN A 161 -1.79 -8.74 9.12
CA GLN A 161 -0.81 -7.68 9.44
C GLN A 161 -1.14 -6.34 8.77
N ASN A 162 -1.36 -6.36 7.45
CA ASN A 162 -1.71 -5.17 6.70
C ASN A 162 -3.13 -4.69 7.04
N ALA A 163 -4.06 -5.61 7.29
CA ALA A 163 -5.41 -5.25 7.71
C ALA A 163 -5.42 -4.53 9.06
N ALA A 164 -4.64 -5.02 10.05
CA ALA A 164 -4.53 -4.38 11.36
C ALA A 164 -3.94 -2.97 11.28
N LEU A 165 -2.85 -2.80 10.53
CA LEU A 165 -2.23 -1.49 10.34
C LEU A 165 -3.08 -0.53 9.50
N CYS A 166 -3.78 -1.04 8.49
CA CYS A 166 -4.71 -0.25 7.70
C CYS A 166 -5.89 0.23 8.56
N MET A 167 -6.47 -0.65 9.38
CA MET A 167 -7.53 -0.26 10.32
C MET A 167 -7.04 0.78 11.33
N LEU A 168 -5.84 0.60 11.89
CA LEU A 168 -5.21 1.59 12.77
C LEU A 168 -5.09 2.96 12.08
N ARG A 169 -4.70 2.98 10.81
CA ARG A 169 -4.60 4.20 10.02
C ARG A 169 -5.96 4.86 9.85
N LEU A 170 -7.01 4.10 9.49
CA LEU A 170 -8.38 4.63 9.37
C LEU A 170 -8.89 5.23 10.68
N ILE A 171 -8.67 4.56 11.82
CA ILE A 171 -9.02 5.07 13.15
C ILE A 171 -8.34 6.40 13.45
N ARG A 172 -7.08 6.59 13.03
CA ARG A 172 -6.35 7.84 13.25
C ARG A 172 -6.84 8.99 12.37
N ILE A 173 -7.50 8.70 11.25
CA ILE A 173 -7.99 9.71 10.28
C ILE A 173 -9.36 10.23 10.69
N ALA A 174 -10.32 9.33 10.86
CA ALA A 174 -11.70 9.69 11.17
C ALA A 174 -12.28 8.72 12.22
N PRO A 175 -11.86 8.83 13.49
CA PRO A 175 -12.31 7.94 14.56
C PRO A 175 -13.83 8.04 14.81
N ASP A 176 -14.45 9.17 14.48
CA ASP A 176 -15.88 9.43 14.58
C ASP A 176 -16.70 8.55 13.64
N LEU A 177 -16.13 8.14 12.50
CA LEU A 177 -16.82 7.32 11.52
C LEU A 177 -16.77 5.82 11.83
N ILE A 178 -15.75 5.38 12.57
CA ILE A 178 -15.52 3.95 12.83
C ILE A 178 -16.60 3.37 13.75
N VAL A 179 -17.25 2.31 13.27
CA VAL A 179 -18.15 1.48 14.09
C VAL A 179 -17.35 0.44 14.87
N TYR A 180 -17.25 0.66 16.18
CA TYR A 180 -16.65 -0.30 17.11
C TYR A 180 -17.67 -1.39 17.45
N GLY A 181 -17.23 -2.64 17.46
CA GLY A 181 -18.10 -3.80 17.69
C GLY A 181 -17.27 -5.08 17.82
N GLU A 182 -17.84 -6.23 17.44
CA GLU A 182 -17.24 -7.55 17.66
C GLU A 182 -15.82 -7.75 17.08
N TRP A 183 -15.44 -6.96 16.09
CA TRP A 183 -14.11 -7.03 15.50
C TRP A 183 -13.00 -6.58 16.46
N THR A 184 -13.30 -5.75 17.47
CA THR A 184 -12.32 -5.29 18.47
C THR A 184 -11.84 -6.45 19.34
N SER A 185 -12.76 -7.33 19.76
CA SER A 185 -12.43 -8.58 20.46
C SER A 185 -11.54 -9.48 19.60
N ARG A 186 -11.84 -9.60 18.30
CA ARG A 186 -11.00 -10.34 17.35
C ARG A 186 -9.60 -9.72 17.23
N ALA A 187 -9.49 -8.38 17.19
CA ALA A 187 -8.21 -7.68 17.17
C ALA A 187 -7.39 -7.97 18.44
N ILE A 188 -8.01 -8.04 19.62
CA ILE A 188 -7.34 -8.42 20.88
C ILE A 188 -6.84 -9.87 20.82
N HIS A 189 -7.64 -10.79 20.27
CA HIS A 189 -7.24 -12.19 20.13
C HIS A 189 -6.01 -12.40 19.23
N LEU A 190 -5.68 -11.46 18.34
CA LEU A 190 -4.45 -11.51 17.53
C LEU A 190 -3.17 -11.48 18.39
N LEU A 191 -3.22 -11.08 19.67
CA LEU A 191 -2.07 -11.21 20.58
C LEU A 191 -1.62 -12.67 20.79
N ASN A 192 -2.52 -13.62 20.60
CA ASN A 192 -2.24 -15.05 20.72
C ASN A 192 -1.66 -15.66 19.45
N ASP A 193 -1.55 -14.89 18.36
CA ASP A 193 -1.08 -15.39 17.07
C ASP A 193 0.33 -16.01 17.15
N GLN A 194 0.59 -17.03 16.34
CA GLN A 194 1.92 -17.64 16.31
C GLN A 194 2.95 -16.70 15.70
N HIS A 195 2.57 -15.95 14.67
CA HIS A 195 3.49 -15.12 13.91
C HIS A 195 3.68 -13.75 14.60
N LEU A 196 4.92 -13.45 15.03
CA LEU A 196 5.21 -12.23 15.79
C LEU A 196 4.89 -10.93 15.04
N GLY A 197 5.07 -10.87 13.72
CA GLY A 197 4.66 -9.70 12.92
C GLY A 197 3.16 -9.36 13.02
N VAL A 198 2.31 -10.36 13.26
CA VAL A 198 0.87 -10.19 13.49
C VAL A 198 0.62 -9.61 14.86
N VAL A 199 1.31 -10.15 15.87
CA VAL A 199 1.25 -9.63 17.23
C VAL A 199 1.72 -8.17 17.27
N THR A 200 2.81 -7.82 16.59
CA THR A 200 3.34 -6.44 16.54
C THR A 200 2.34 -5.46 15.91
N SER A 201 1.73 -5.84 14.79
CA SER A 201 0.70 -5.01 14.13
C SER A 201 -0.58 -4.91 14.97
N ALA A 202 -1.01 -6.01 15.58
CA ALA A 202 -2.15 -6.03 16.49
C ALA A 202 -1.94 -5.18 17.74
N VAL A 203 -0.77 -5.21 18.37
CA VAL A 203 -0.44 -4.36 19.53
C VAL A 203 -0.62 -2.88 19.19
N SER A 204 -0.15 -2.46 18.01
CA SER A 204 -0.29 -1.06 17.56
C SER A 204 -1.76 -0.65 17.37
N LEU A 205 -2.60 -1.56 16.88
CA LEU A 205 -4.04 -1.36 16.74
C LEU A 205 -4.73 -1.31 18.12
N ILE A 206 -4.44 -2.29 18.98
CA ILE A 206 -5.02 -2.39 20.33
C ILE A 206 -4.65 -1.16 21.17
N GLU A 207 -3.42 -0.66 21.07
CA GLU A 207 -3.01 0.56 21.76
C GLU A 207 -3.91 1.75 21.40
N ALA A 208 -4.29 1.91 20.13
CA ALA A 208 -5.21 2.96 19.70
C ALA A 208 -6.64 2.75 20.23
N LEU A 209 -7.08 1.50 20.33
CA LEU A 209 -8.37 1.15 20.94
C LEU A 209 -8.38 1.48 22.44
N VAL A 210 -7.37 1.03 23.18
CA VAL A 210 -7.20 1.25 24.63
C VAL A 210 -7.12 2.74 24.95
N LYS A 211 -6.38 3.54 24.15
CA LYS A 211 -6.29 4.99 24.34
C LYS A 211 -7.65 5.69 24.24
N ARG A 212 -8.60 5.12 23.50
CA ARG A 212 -9.95 5.66 23.34
C ARG A 212 -10.89 5.20 24.46
N ASN A 213 -10.88 3.92 24.80
CA ASN A 213 -11.70 3.37 25.88
C ASN A 213 -10.92 2.35 26.74
N PRO A 214 -10.16 2.81 27.75
CA PRO A 214 -9.33 1.92 28.56
C PRO A 214 -10.13 0.84 29.27
N GLU A 215 -11.33 1.18 29.78
CA GLU A 215 -12.17 0.29 30.58
C GLU A 215 -12.68 -0.91 29.77
N GLU A 216 -13.14 -0.67 28.55
CA GLU A 216 -13.66 -1.72 27.66
C GLU A 216 -12.58 -2.73 27.27
N TYR A 217 -11.33 -2.28 27.12
CA TYR A 217 -10.23 -3.10 26.61
C TYR A 217 -9.28 -3.61 27.69
N LYS A 218 -9.58 -3.46 28.99
CA LYS A 218 -8.77 -3.99 30.10
C LYS A 218 -8.44 -5.48 29.96
N GLY A 219 -9.33 -6.26 29.33
CA GLY A 219 -9.14 -7.68 29.07
C GLY A 219 -7.91 -8.03 28.22
N CYS A 220 -7.30 -7.07 27.50
CA CYS A 220 -6.08 -7.31 26.75
C CYS A 220 -4.83 -7.40 27.64
N VAL A 221 -4.85 -6.86 28.87
CA VAL A 221 -3.67 -6.76 29.74
C VAL A 221 -3.11 -8.15 30.12
N PRO A 222 -3.90 -9.11 30.64
CA PRO A 222 -3.39 -10.44 30.97
C PRO A 222 -2.80 -11.16 29.75
N MET A 223 -3.41 -10.98 28.57
CA MET A 223 -2.93 -11.56 27.31
C MET A 223 -1.58 -10.96 26.90
N ALA A 224 -1.43 -9.64 26.97
CA ALA A 224 -0.19 -8.96 26.67
C ALA A 224 0.94 -9.36 27.63
N VAL A 225 0.66 -9.43 28.94
CA VAL A 225 1.62 -9.87 29.97
C VAL A 225 2.05 -11.32 29.72
N SER A 226 1.10 -12.22 29.47
CA SER A 226 1.41 -13.62 29.15
C SER A 226 2.22 -13.77 27.87
N ARG A 227 1.98 -12.91 26.88
CA ARG A 227 2.74 -12.96 25.63
C ARG A 227 4.16 -12.44 25.83
N LEU A 228 4.34 -11.35 26.57
CA LEU A 228 5.63 -10.77 26.89
C LEU A 228 6.49 -11.77 27.68
N SER A 229 5.93 -12.42 28.71
CA SER A 229 6.65 -13.43 29.49
C SER A 229 7.15 -14.59 28.63
N ARG A 230 6.32 -15.07 27.68
CA ARG A 230 6.71 -16.13 26.74
C ARG A 230 7.84 -15.68 25.80
N VAL A 231 7.81 -14.45 25.30
CA VAL A 231 8.89 -13.91 24.46
C VAL A 231 10.18 -13.80 25.25
N LEU A 232 10.14 -13.28 26.48
CA LEU A 232 11.30 -13.20 27.37
C LEU A 232 11.89 -14.58 27.69
N TYR A 233 11.04 -15.58 27.93
CA TYR A 233 11.47 -16.96 28.13
C TYR A 233 12.20 -17.50 26.90
N LEU A 234 11.63 -17.34 25.70
CA LEU A 234 12.27 -17.79 24.45
C LEU A 234 13.62 -17.11 24.21
N LEU A 235 13.74 -15.82 24.53
CA LEU A 235 15.01 -15.09 24.46
C LEU A 235 16.03 -15.60 25.47
N TYR A 236 15.61 -15.85 26.72
CA TYR A 236 16.49 -16.32 27.78
C TYR A 236 17.03 -17.74 27.53
N PHE A 237 16.22 -18.61 26.92
CA PHE A 237 16.59 -20.00 26.64
C PHE A 237 17.08 -20.24 25.20
N GLY A 238 17.28 -19.19 24.39
CA GLY A 238 17.96 -19.28 23.09
C GLY A 238 17.17 -19.96 21.96
N TYR A 239 15.84 -20.07 22.06
CA TYR A 239 14.99 -20.77 21.08
C TYR A 239 14.52 -19.92 19.89
N PHE A 240 15.13 -18.75 19.64
CA PHE A 240 14.81 -17.94 18.46
C PHE A 240 15.56 -18.45 17.23
N HIS A 241 14.93 -19.37 16.48
CA HIS A 241 15.22 -19.53 15.06
C HIS A 241 14.23 -18.69 14.26
N ILE A 242 14.74 -17.63 13.64
CA ILE A 242 14.05 -16.74 12.68
C ILE A 242 13.79 -17.50 11.38
#